data_AF-A0A2A6E8Z4-F1
#
_entry.id   AF-A0A2A6E8Z4-F1
#
_cell.length_a   1.000
_cell.length_b   1.000
_cell.length_c   1.000
_cell.angle_alpha   90.00
_cell.angle_beta   90.00
_cell.angle_gamma   90.00
#
_symmetry.space_group_name_H-M   'P 1'
#
loop_
_entity.id
_entity.type
_entity.pdbx_description
1 polymer ?
#
loop_
_entity_poly.entity_id
_entity_poly.type
_entity_poly.pdbx_seq_one_letter_code
_entity_poly.pdbx_strand_id
1 'polypeptide(L)'
;MQVKSYDKLYLDILKIGRKKVGEGLSYNNLKKDLIKKGYDFNNDCIELSVKQWFSDSFCHQGQEDNPYNSILDLDNHLDCNFILKGDPSLRLIEYDTSKRSKRVAILSFAVALFAIGITLFQVVTIKDVELLEKQLELQEEELQILKRFEKEYYTSTNYLDVLKTTQNDSVSSLVSSGKVNKKLCK
;
A
#
# COMPACT_ATOMS: atom_id res chain seq x y z
N MET A 1 6.76 41.03 -3.38
CA MET A 1 7.44 40.14 -4.36
C MET A 1 7.88 38.90 -3.59
N GLN A 2 7.28 37.73 -3.84
CA GLN A 2 7.67 36.49 -3.15
C GLN A 2 8.99 36.00 -3.74
N VAL A 3 10.07 36.17 -3.00
CA VAL A 3 11.38 35.63 -3.35
C VAL A 3 11.26 34.10 -3.37
N LYS A 4 11.39 33.49 -4.56
CA LYS A 4 11.46 32.02 -4.68
C LYS A 4 12.66 31.53 -3.88
N SER A 5 12.50 30.38 -3.19
CA SER A 5 13.60 29.79 -2.43
C SER A 5 14.84 29.64 -3.33
N TYR A 6 15.95 30.25 -2.89
CA TYR A 6 17.22 30.25 -3.59
C TYR A 6 17.85 28.85 -3.65
N ASP A 7 17.32 27.89 -2.88
CA ASP A 7 17.74 26.48 -2.88
C ASP A 7 17.69 25.84 -4.29
N LYS A 8 16.87 26.41 -5.19
CA LYS A 8 16.72 25.92 -6.58
C LYS A 8 17.56 26.67 -7.60
N LEU A 9 18.21 27.79 -7.24
CA LEU A 9 18.92 28.67 -8.17
C LEU A 9 19.98 27.92 -8.98
N TYR A 10 20.88 27.22 -8.28
CA TYR A 10 21.98 26.50 -8.92
C TYR A 10 21.50 25.33 -9.78
N LEU A 11 20.45 24.63 -9.32
CA LEU A 11 19.80 23.58 -10.10
C LEU A 11 19.18 24.14 -11.39
N ASP A 12 18.59 25.34 -11.31
CA ASP A 12 18.02 26.02 -12.47
C ASP A 12 19.09 26.49 -13.46
N ILE A 13 20.23 26.99 -12.99
CA ILE A 13 21.40 27.34 -13.81
C ILE A 13 21.85 26.11 -14.60
N LEU A 14 22.08 24.99 -13.90
CA LEU A 14 22.53 23.73 -14.53
C LEU A 14 21.51 23.21 -15.55
N LYS A 15 20.22 23.28 -15.24
CA LYS A 15 19.15 22.84 -16.17
C LYS A 15 19.06 23.69 -17.41
N ILE A 16 19.28 25.00 -17.30
CA ILE A 16 19.33 25.90 -18.47
C ILE A 16 20.56 25.56 -19.30
N GLY A 17 21.73 25.45 -18.66
CA GLY A 17 22.98 25.06 -19.33
C GLY A 17 22.89 23.72 -20.07
N ARG A 18 22.32 22.69 -19.44
CA ARG A 18 22.15 21.37 -20.04
C ARG A 18 21.30 21.39 -21.32
N LYS A 19 20.28 22.26 -21.38
CA LYS A 19 19.45 22.42 -22.59
C LYS A 19 20.19 23.09 -23.74
N LYS A 20 21.34 23.71 -23.47
CA LYS A 20 22.10 24.55 -24.40
C LYS A 20 23.49 23.97 -24.74
N VAL A 21 23.76 22.72 -24.37
CA VAL A 21 25.06 22.05 -24.63
C VAL A 21 25.46 22.06 -26.10
N GLY A 22 24.50 22.00 -27.04
CA GLY A 22 24.79 22.01 -28.48
C GLY A 22 24.92 23.39 -29.12
N GLU A 23 24.47 24.46 -28.46
CA GLU A 23 24.40 25.82 -29.03
C GLU A 23 25.29 26.82 -28.27
N GLY A 24 25.67 26.49 -27.04
CA GLY A 24 26.27 27.41 -26.09
C GLY A 24 25.24 28.25 -25.35
N LEU A 25 25.65 28.80 -24.20
CA LEU A 25 24.88 29.69 -23.36
C LEU A 25 25.74 30.88 -22.95
N SER A 26 25.29 32.09 -23.26
CA SER A 26 25.91 33.31 -22.75
C SER A 26 25.38 33.67 -21.36
N TYR A 27 26.19 34.40 -20.58
CA TYR A 27 25.79 34.86 -19.26
C TYR A 27 24.55 35.77 -19.33
N ASN A 28 24.50 36.67 -20.31
CA ASN A 28 23.34 37.55 -20.51
C ASN A 28 22.06 36.78 -20.82
N ASN A 29 22.15 35.69 -21.59
CA ASN A 29 21.01 34.82 -21.86
C ASN A 29 20.58 34.05 -20.60
N LEU A 30 21.55 33.54 -19.81
CA LEU A 30 21.27 32.92 -18.52
C LEU A 30 20.56 33.90 -17.57
N LYS A 31 21.07 35.13 -17.43
CA LYS A 31 20.49 36.20 -16.61
C LYS A 31 19.05 36.49 -17.03
N LYS A 32 18.80 36.67 -18.33
CA LYS A 32 17.43 36.86 -18.87
C LYS A 32 16.49 35.72 -18.50
N ASP A 33 16.94 34.47 -18.61
CA ASP A 33 16.11 33.30 -18.30
C ASP A 33 15.86 33.13 -16.80
N LEU A 34 16.83 33.49 -15.95
CA LEU A 34 16.65 33.50 -14.50
C LEU A 34 15.72 34.63 -14.03
N ILE A 35 15.80 35.82 -14.64
CA ILE A 35 14.84 36.91 -14.38
C ILE A 35 13.42 36.48 -14.74
N LYS A 36 13.21 35.82 -15.90
CA LYS A 36 11.90 35.25 -16.27
C LYS A 36 11.40 34.22 -15.25
N LYS A 37 12.31 33.48 -14.60
CA LYS A 37 11.96 32.55 -13.52
C LYS A 37 11.66 33.27 -12.19
N GLY A 38 11.89 34.57 -12.07
CA GLY A 38 11.58 35.38 -10.90
C GLY A 38 12.75 35.60 -9.94
N TYR A 39 13.99 35.37 -10.38
CA TYR A 39 15.18 35.73 -9.60
C TYR A 39 15.46 37.23 -9.73
N ASP A 40 15.75 37.87 -8.59
CA ASP A 40 16.01 39.31 -8.52
C ASP A 40 17.50 39.60 -8.70
N PHE A 41 17.87 40.15 -9.86
CA PHE A 41 19.24 40.58 -10.18
C PHE A 41 19.52 42.04 -9.78
N ASN A 42 18.58 42.75 -9.16
CA ASN A 42 18.89 44.00 -8.48
C ASN A 42 19.55 43.75 -7.11
N ASN A 43 19.62 42.48 -6.69
CA ASN A 43 20.34 42.06 -5.51
C ASN A 43 21.76 41.64 -5.90
N ASP A 44 22.74 42.44 -5.49
CA ASP A 44 24.17 42.23 -5.81
C ASP A 44 24.68 40.85 -5.36
N CYS A 45 24.22 40.33 -4.22
CA CYS A 45 24.63 39.02 -3.73
C CYS A 45 24.16 37.91 -4.68
N ILE A 46 22.97 38.05 -5.26
CA ILE A 46 22.44 37.07 -6.23
C ILE A 46 23.20 37.17 -7.55
N GLU A 47 23.42 38.39 -8.05
CA GLU A 47 24.19 38.58 -9.27
C GLU A 47 25.60 38.00 -9.14
N LEU A 48 26.30 38.33 -8.05
CA LEU A 48 27.63 37.82 -7.76
C LEU A 48 27.63 36.28 -7.64
N SER A 49 26.66 35.71 -6.92
CA SER A 49 26.55 34.26 -6.77
C SER A 49 26.32 33.58 -8.11
N VAL A 50 25.47 34.13 -8.99
CA VAL A 50 25.23 33.59 -10.32
C VAL A 50 26.48 33.71 -11.20
N LYS A 51 27.21 34.83 -11.14
CA LYS A 51 28.49 35.01 -11.86
C LYS A 51 29.51 33.95 -11.44
N GLN A 52 29.75 33.80 -10.13
CA GLN A 52 30.67 32.80 -9.59
C GLN A 52 30.31 31.40 -10.09
N TRP A 53 29.04 31.02 -9.92
CA TRP A 53 28.60 29.68 -10.29
C TRP A 53 28.67 29.42 -11.80
N PHE A 54 28.44 30.45 -12.61
CA PHE A 54 28.57 30.38 -14.05
C PHE A 54 30.03 30.13 -14.45
N SER A 55 30.99 30.91 -13.91
CA SER A 55 32.43 30.71 -14.13
C SER A 55 32.90 29.33 -13.68
N ASP A 56 32.38 28.82 -12.57
CA ASP A 56 32.74 27.50 -12.06
C ASP A 56 32.20 26.38 -12.96
N SER A 57 30.98 26.54 -13.48
CA SER A 57 30.26 25.46 -14.15
C SER A 57 30.36 25.44 -15.66
N PHE A 58 30.72 26.56 -16.29
CA PHE A 58 30.74 26.70 -17.74
C PHE A 58 32.15 27.05 -18.23
N CYS A 59 32.52 26.58 -19.42
CA CYS A 59 33.77 26.92 -20.09
C CYS A 59 33.48 27.56 -21.45
N HIS A 60 34.38 28.42 -21.92
CA HIS A 60 34.24 29.04 -23.23
C HIS A 60 34.34 27.97 -24.33
N GLN A 61 33.44 28.00 -25.31
CA GLN A 61 33.48 27.08 -26.44
C GLN A 61 34.83 27.20 -27.18
N GLY A 62 35.53 26.07 -27.36
CA GLY A 62 36.84 26.03 -28.04
C GLY A 62 38.06 26.27 -27.14
N GLN A 63 37.87 26.39 -25.83
CA GLN A 63 38.97 26.43 -24.85
C GLN A 63 38.70 25.39 -23.75
N GLU A 64 39.24 24.18 -23.92
CA GLU A 64 39.05 23.09 -22.95
C GLU A 64 39.76 23.35 -21.62
N ASP A 65 40.84 24.15 -21.59
CA ASP A 65 41.71 24.28 -20.41
C ASP A 65 42.13 25.72 -20.05
N ASN A 66 41.54 26.76 -20.64
CA ASN A 66 42.01 28.12 -20.36
C ASN A 66 41.44 28.65 -19.03
N PRO A 67 42.27 29.02 -18.04
CA PRO A 67 41.85 29.45 -16.72
C PRO A 67 41.34 30.91 -16.68
N TYR A 68 40.66 31.38 -17.72
CA TYR A 68 39.94 32.65 -17.75
C TYR A 68 38.71 32.68 -16.81
N ASN A 69 38.67 31.78 -15.81
CA ASN A 69 37.58 31.56 -14.87
C ASN A 69 37.69 32.45 -13.63
N SER A 70 38.08 33.71 -13.79
CA SER A 70 37.83 34.70 -12.73
C SER A 70 36.55 35.45 -13.05
N ILE A 71 35.74 35.78 -12.04
CA ILE A 71 34.55 36.62 -12.22
C ILE A 71 34.90 37.91 -12.99
N LEU A 72 36.12 38.43 -12.79
CA LEU A 72 36.61 39.65 -13.42
C LEU A 72 36.74 39.54 -14.93
N ASP A 73 37.03 38.36 -15.46
CA ASP A 73 37.17 38.16 -16.90
C ASP A 73 35.82 37.87 -17.57
N LEU A 74 34.85 37.35 -16.80
CA LEU A 74 33.49 37.13 -17.28
C LEU A 74 32.82 38.43 -17.76
N ASP A 75 33.13 39.57 -17.14
CA ASP A 75 32.54 40.87 -17.52
C ASP A 75 32.93 41.31 -18.94
N ASN A 76 34.04 40.82 -19.48
CA ASN A 76 34.45 41.07 -20.87
C ASN A 76 33.78 40.11 -21.88
N HIS A 77 33.17 39.04 -21.39
CA HIS A 77 32.70 37.91 -22.19
C HIS A 77 31.21 37.59 -21.96
N LEU A 78 30.40 38.56 -21.52
CA LEU A 78 29.00 38.33 -21.13
C LEU A 78 28.10 37.77 -22.24
N ASP A 79 28.46 38.04 -23.51
CA ASP A 79 27.73 37.59 -24.70
C ASP A 79 28.39 36.40 -25.42
N CYS A 80 29.55 35.94 -24.95
CA CYS A 80 30.22 34.77 -25.50
C CYS A 80 29.42 33.48 -25.25
N ASN A 81 29.68 32.45 -26.06
CA ASN A 81 29.04 31.15 -25.91
C ASN A 81 29.86 30.25 -24.97
N PHE A 82 29.24 29.86 -23.86
CA PHE A 82 29.83 28.93 -22.91
C PHE A 82 29.09 27.60 -22.92
N ILE A 83 29.84 26.52 -22.72
CA ILE A 83 29.32 25.16 -22.66
C ILE A 83 29.40 24.68 -21.21
N LEU A 84 28.38 23.93 -20.78
CA LEU A 84 28.36 23.34 -19.44
C LEU A 84 29.48 22.30 -19.32
N LYS A 85 30.34 22.42 -18.30
CA LYS A 85 31.43 21.48 -18.04
C LYS A 85 30.89 20.07 -17.75
N GLY A 86 31.76 19.07 -17.89
CA GLY A 86 31.44 17.67 -17.62
C GLY A 86 31.00 17.41 -16.17
N ASP A 87 31.78 17.84 -15.18
CA ASP A 87 31.49 17.53 -13.77
C ASP A 87 30.13 18.09 -13.28
N PRO A 88 29.77 19.36 -13.54
CA PRO A 88 28.45 19.87 -13.18
C PRO A 88 27.31 19.15 -13.92
N SER A 89 27.56 18.69 -15.16
CA SER A 89 26.60 17.88 -15.92
C SER A 89 26.37 16.51 -15.29
N LEU A 90 27.45 15.83 -14.87
CA LEU A 90 27.38 14.55 -14.16
C LEU A 90 26.62 14.68 -12.85
N ARG A 91 26.94 15.70 -12.04
CA ARG A 91 26.21 15.99 -10.78
C ARG A 91 24.72 16.23 -11.01
N LEU A 92 24.34 16.89 -12.09
CA LEU A 92 22.93 17.08 -12.44
C LEU A 92 22.25 15.74 -12.78
N ILE A 93 22.93 14.84 -13.50
CA ILE A 93 22.43 13.49 -13.81
C ILE A 93 22.28 12.66 -12.54
N GLU A 94 23.25 12.70 -11.64
CA GLU A 94 23.21 12.02 -10.34
C GLU A 94 22.04 12.51 -9.49
N TYR A 95 21.81 13.83 -9.45
CA TYR A 95 20.67 14.42 -8.76
C TYR A 95 19.33 13.92 -9.32
N ASP A 96 19.16 13.95 -10.64
CA ASP A 96 17.94 13.49 -11.29
C ASP A 96 17.72 11.99 -11.07
N THR A 97 18.80 11.20 -11.11
CA THR A 97 18.78 9.75 -10.85
C THR A 97 18.39 9.47 -9.41
N SER A 98 19.00 10.13 -8.44
CA SER A 98 18.67 10.01 -7.01
C SER A 98 17.21 10.35 -6.73
N LYS A 99 16.69 11.42 -7.33
CA LYS A 99 15.28 11.81 -7.21
C LYS A 99 14.33 10.75 -7.78
N ARG A 100 14.69 10.14 -8.92
CA ARG A 100 13.92 9.05 -9.51
C ARG A 100 13.97 7.79 -8.63
N SER A 101 15.15 7.41 -8.17
CA SER A 101 15.35 6.27 -7.26
C SER A 101 14.53 6.42 -5.98
N LYS A 102 14.50 7.61 -5.37
CA LYS A 102 13.67 7.88 -4.19
C LYS A 102 12.19 7.68 -4.46
N ARG A 103 11.69 8.12 -5.61
CA ARG A 103 10.28 7.90 -5.99
C ARG A 103 9.97 6.41 -6.18
N VAL A 104 10.87 5.69 -6.85
CA VAL A 104 10.74 4.24 -7.03
C VAL A 104 10.74 3.54 -5.68
N ALA A 105 11.64 3.90 -4.76
CA ALA A 105 11.68 3.32 -3.42
C ALA A 105 10.37 3.54 -2.64
N ILE A 106 9.79 4.74 -2.70
CA ILE A 106 8.49 5.02 -2.06
C ILE A 106 7.37 4.17 -2.67
N LEU A 107 7.34 4.04 -4.00
CA LEU A 107 6.36 3.19 -4.68
C LEU A 107 6.53 1.73 -4.31
N SER A 108 7.75 1.21 -4.31
CA SER A 108 8.06 -0.15 -3.90
C SER A 108 7.65 -0.43 -2.45
N PHE A 109 7.88 0.54 -1.55
CA PHE A 109 7.44 0.45 -0.17
C PHE A 109 5.91 0.40 -0.05
N ALA A 110 5.19 1.24 -0.80
CA ALA A 110 3.73 1.23 -0.82
C ALA A 110 3.17 -0.10 -1.36
N VAL A 111 3.77 -0.65 -2.41
CA VAL A 111 3.39 -1.97 -2.96
C VAL A 111 3.64 -3.08 -1.93
N ALA A 112 4.76 -3.04 -1.21
CA ALA A 112 5.05 -4.01 -0.15
C ALA A 112 4.02 -3.95 0.98
N LEU A 113 3.65 -2.74 1.45
CA LEU A 113 2.60 -2.58 2.45
C LEU A 113 1.25 -3.12 1.97
N PHE A 114 0.90 -2.87 0.71
CA PHE A 114 -0.34 -3.38 0.13
C PHE A 114 -0.35 -4.91 0.05
N ALA A 115 0.77 -5.52 -0.36
CA ALA A 115 0.91 -6.97 -0.39
C ALA A 115 0.77 -7.58 1.01
N ILE A 116 1.41 -7.00 2.03
CA ILE A 116 1.25 -7.43 3.43
C ILE A 116 -0.22 -7.34 3.86
N GLY A 117 -0.91 -6.26 3.51
CA GLY A 117 -2.33 -6.07 3.80
C GLY A 117 -3.21 -7.17 3.18
N ILE A 118 -2.97 -7.53 1.92
CA ILE A 118 -3.67 -8.62 1.24
C ILE A 118 -3.42 -9.95 1.97
N THR A 119 -2.17 -10.25 2.32
CA THR A 119 -1.83 -11.50 3.02
C THR A 119 -2.52 -11.59 4.38
N LEU A 120 -2.53 -10.51 5.16
CA LEU A 120 -3.23 -10.47 6.44
C LEU A 120 -4.75 -10.66 6.26
N PHE A 121 -5.35 -10.02 5.26
CA PHE A 121 -6.76 -10.20 4.94
C PHE A 121 -7.08 -11.65 4.58
N GLN A 122 -6.27 -12.28 3.71
CA GLN A 122 -6.42 -13.69 3.35
C GLN A 122 -6.35 -14.59 4.59
N VAL A 123 -5.39 -14.38 5.48
CA VAL A 123 -5.25 -15.16 6.73
C VAL A 123 -6.48 -15.02 7.61
N VAL A 124 -7.04 -13.82 7.76
CA VAL A 124 -8.28 -13.62 8.54
C VAL A 124 -9.44 -14.36 7.89
N THR A 125 -9.65 -14.19 6.58
CA THR A 125 -10.76 -14.88 5.88
C THR A 125 -10.66 -16.40 5.97
N ILE A 126 -9.45 -16.97 5.90
CA ILE A 126 -9.25 -18.42 6.03
C ILE A 126 -9.62 -18.88 7.45
N LYS A 127 -9.22 -18.13 8.48
CA LYS A 127 -9.57 -18.45 9.87
C LYS A 127 -11.08 -18.37 10.13
N ASP A 128 -11.75 -17.38 9.54
CA ASP A 128 -13.20 -17.22 9.68
C ASP A 128 -13.92 -18.42 9.03
N VAL A 129 -13.46 -18.87 7.86
CA VAL A 129 -14.01 -20.07 7.20
C VAL A 129 -13.77 -21.33 8.04
N GLU A 130 -12.55 -21.54 8.56
CA GLU A 130 -12.23 -22.70 9.40
C GLU A 130 -13.08 -22.72 10.69
N LEU A 131 -13.33 -21.55 11.29
CA LEU A 131 -14.19 -21.44 12.47
C LEU A 131 -15.64 -21.77 12.12
N LEU A 132 -16.13 -21.32 10.97
CA LEU A 132 -17.49 -21.60 10.51
C LEU A 132 -17.70 -23.09 10.25
N GLU A 133 -16.73 -23.75 9.61
CA GLU A 133 -16.74 -25.20 9.37
C GLU A 133 -16.82 -25.97 10.69
N LYS A 134 -15.98 -25.63 11.68
CA LYS A 134 -16.03 -26.26 13.01
C LYS A 134 -17.36 -26.06 13.73
N GLN A 135 -17.99 -24.88 13.61
CA GLN A 135 -19.32 -24.66 14.20
C GLN A 135 -20.39 -25.51 13.52
N LEU A 136 -20.31 -25.68 12.20
CA LEU A 136 -21.24 -26.49 11.44
C LEU A 136 -21.13 -27.98 11.81
N GLU A 137 -19.91 -28.51 11.90
CA GLU A 137 -19.65 -29.89 12.35
C GLU A 137 -20.25 -30.15 13.73
N LEU A 138 -20.08 -29.21 14.66
CA LEU A 138 -20.57 -29.34 16.03
C LEU A 138 -22.12 -29.32 16.10
N GLN A 139 -22.77 -28.48 15.28
CA GLN A 139 -24.24 -28.50 15.16
C GLN A 139 -24.77 -29.80 14.55
N GLU A 140 -24.06 -30.36 13.56
CA GLU A 140 -24.45 -31.65 12.97
C GLU A 140 -24.34 -32.80 13.98
N GLU A 141 -23.29 -32.82 14.81
CA GLU A 141 -23.15 -33.79 15.89
C GLU A 141 -24.29 -33.68 16.92
N GLU A 142 -24.61 -32.47 17.39
CA GLU A 142 -25.73 -32.24 18.32
C GLU A 142 -27.06 -32.70 17.72
N LEU A 143 -27.31 -32.40 16.45
CA LEU A 143 -28.51 -32.82 15.74
C LEU A 143 -28.60 -34.35 15.61
N GLN A 144 -27.48 -35.03 15.36
CA GLN A 144 -27.45 -36.50 15.30
C GLN A 144 -27.74 -37.12 16.67
N ILE A 145 -27.21 -36.55 17.75
CA ILE A 145 -27.48 -36.98 19.13
C ILE A 145 -28.97 -36.82 19.44
N LEU A 146 -29.55 -35.66 19.15
CA LEU A 146 -30.99 -35.41 19.34
C LEU A 146 -31.87 -36.39 18.56
N LYS A 147 -31.56 -36.66 17.30
CA LYS A 147 -32.28 -37.66 16.49
C LYS A 147 -32.18 -39.07 17.07
N ARG A 148 -31.03 -39.43 17.66
CA ARG A 148 -30.85 -40.72 18.33
C ARG A 148 -31.72 -40.81 19.59
N PHE A 149 -31.73 -39.78 20.41
CA PHE A 149 -32.59 -39.70 21.59
C PHE A 149 -34.08 -39.74 21.23
N GLU A 150 -34.50 -39.00 20.21
CA GLU A 150 -35.88 -39.03 19.73
C GLU A 150 -36.28 -40.44 19.30
N LYS A 151 -35.43 -41.11 18.52
CA LYS A 151 -35.66 -42.50 18.11
C LYS A 151 -35.77 -43.45 19.30
N GLU A 152 -34.85 -43.38 20.27
CA GLU A 152 -34.90 -44.21 21.49
C GLU A 152 -36.15 -43.93 22.32
N TYR A 153 -36.52 -42.66 22.49
CA TYR A 153 -37.71 -42.24 23.22
C TYR A 153 -38.98 -42.81 22.59
N TYR A 154 -39.18 -42.61 21.29
CA TYR A 154 -40.33 -43.17 20.55
C TYR A 154 -40.40 -44.69 20.60
N THR A 155 -39.24 -45.36 20.61
CA THR A 155 -39.19 -46.82 20.74
C THR A 155 -39.62 -47.25 22.15
N SER A 156 -39.18 -46.53 23.19
CA SER A 156 -39.56 -46.81 24.58
C SER A 156 -41.04 -46.55 24.87
N THR A 157 -41.62 -45.47 24.32
CA THR A 157 -43.03 -45.13 24.52
C THR A 157 -43.95 -46.13 23.81
N ASN A 158 -43.58 -46.59 22.61
CA ASN A 158 -44.29 -47.68 21.94
C ASN A 158 -44.27 -48.97 22.79
N TYR A 159 -43.14 -49.32 23.40
CA TYR A 159 -43.08 -50.48 24.30
C TYR A 159 -44.00 -50.31 25.52
N LEU A 160 -44.04 -49.11 26.11
CA LEU A 160 -44.90 -48.81 27.25
C LEU A 160 -46.38 -48.82 26.91
N ASP A 161 -46.78 -48.34 25.73
CA ASP A 161 -48.18 -48.38 25.28
C ASP A 161 -48.62 -49.80 24.89
N VAL A 162 -47.72 -50.61 24.31
CA VAL A 162 -47.95 -52.05 24.08
C VAL A 162 -48.07 -52.82 25.40
N LEU A 163 -47.28 -52.48 26.42
CA LEU A 163 -47.37 -53.08 27.76
C LEU A 163 -48.66 -52.69 28.47
N LYS A 164 -49.11 -51.43 28.37
CA LYS A 164 -50.39 -50.99 28.95
C LYS A 164 -51.60 -51.66 28.27
N THR A 165 -51.59 -51.83 26.95
CA THR A 165 -52.66 -52.52 26.23
C THR A 165 -52.71 -54.00 26.60
N THR A 166 -51.57 -54.69 26.63
CA THR A 166 -51.50 -56.10 27.07
C THR A 166 -51.86 -56.29 28.55
N GLN A 167 -51.58 -55.31 29.42
CA GLN A 167 -51.99 -55.35 30.82
C GLN A 167 -53.51 -55.13 30.99
N ASN A 168 -54.13 -54.26 30.21
CA ASN A 168 -55.59 -54.09 30.22
C ASN A 168 -56.34 -55.33 29.68
N ASP A 169 -55.81 -55.97 28.63
CA ASP A 169 -56.40 -57.20 28.09
C ASP A 169 -56.31 -58.38 29.07
N SER A 170 -55.22 -58.46 29.85
CA SER A 170 -55.04 -59.47 30.89
C SER A 170 -55.82 -59.21 32.19
N VAL A 171 -56.12 -57.95 32.52
CA VAL A 171 -57.03 -57.63 33.63
C VAL A 171 -58.48 -57.95 33.27
N SER A 172 -58.88 -57.82 31.99
CA SER A 172 -60.23 -58.21 31.55
C SER A 172 -60.46 -59.73 31.63
N SER A 173 -59.43 -60.55 31.43
CA SER A 173 -59.54 -62.02 31.47
C SER A 173 -59.50 -62.61 32.88
N LEU A 174 -59.03 -61.86 33.88
CA LEU A 174 -58.96 -62.29 35.29
C LEU A 174 -60.24 -62.02 36.11
N VAL A 175 -61.16 -61.16 35.64
CA VAL A 175 -62.46 -60.96 36.29
C VAL A 175 -63.48 -62.07 35.93
N SER A 176 -63.22 -62.87 34.90
CA SER A 176 -64.14 -63.93 34.44
C SER A 176 -63.98 -65.29 35.13
N SER A 177 -62.96 -65.51 35.96
CA SER A 177 -62.69 -66.86 36.49
C SER A 177 -62.22 -66.85 37.94
N GLY A 178 -63.18 -66.81 38.88
CA GLY A 178 -62.85 -67.03 40.29
C GLY A 178 -63.93 -66.74 41.32
N LYS A 179 -65.04 -67.49 41.35
CA LYS A 179 -65.54 -68.17 42.57
C LYS A 179 -66.76 -69.06 42.31
N VAL A 180 -66.77 -70.15 43.08
CA VAL A 180 -67.50 -71.41 42.93
C VAL A 180 -68.59 -71.54 44.02
N ASN A 181 -69.71 -72.19 43.65
CA ASN A 181 -70.68 -72.98 44.45
C ASN A 181 -71.61 -72.32 45.51
N LYS A 182 -72.95 -72.50 45.37
CA LYS A 182 -73.79 -73.64 45.87
C LYS A 182 -75.21 -73.23 46.33
N LYS A 183 -76.18 -74.13 46.07
CA LYS A 183 -77.59 -74.24 46.56
C LYS A 183 -78.62 -73.30 45.89
N LEU A 184 -79.88 -73.68 45.60
CA LEU A 184 -80.82 -74.60 46.27
C LEU A 184 -81.84 -75.25 45.29
N CYS A 185 -82.44 -76.35 45.74
CA CYS A 185 -83.54 -77.13 45.17
C CYS A 185 -84.78 -76.36 44.70
N LYS A 186 -85.47 -76.91 43.69
CA LYS A 186 -86.79 -77.54 43.83
C LYS A 186 -87.02 -78.55 42.71
#